data_AF-A0A0C2FJB6-F1
#
_entry.id   AF-A0A0C2FJB6-F1
#
_cell.length_a   1.000
_cell.length_b   1.000
_cell.length_c   1.000
_cell.angle_alpha   90.00
_cell.angle_beta   90.00
_cell.angle_gamma   90.00
#
_symmetry.space_group_name_H-M   'P 1'
#
loop_
_entity.id
_entity.type
_entity.pdbx_description
1 polymer ?
#
loop_
_entity_poly.entity_id
_entity_poly.type
_entity_poly.pdbx_seq_one_letter_code
_entity_poly.pdbx_strand_id
1 'polypeptide(L)'
;MTKVAEVVEQKSDATLHGVQSGRVEKRHSESHDGKAKVRIKKAKYAMLLAYQGKNYFGMQIQKVHPTIEGQLISAMHKLGWITEQMKEQPSLFHFQRAARTDRAVSAVRQICGMELPQRDDYAVVGVNELNALLPDDIRVISKINVFSAL
;
A
#
# COMPACT_ATOMS: atom_id res chain seq x y z
N MET A 1 -67.80 33.89 -24.46
CA MET A 1 -66.87 33.30 -25.46
C MET A 1 -66.01 32.30 -24.73
N THR A 2 -66.32 31.01 -24.94
CA THR A 2 -65.75 29.84 -24.26
C THR A 2 -65.05 29.03 -25.34
N LYS A 3 -63.79 28.63 -25.15
CA LYS A 3 -63.07 27.65 -25.98
C LYS A 3 -62.55 26.58 -25.02
N VAL A 4 -63.28 25.47 -24.87
CA VAL A 4 -63.14 24.18 -25.58
C VAL A 4 -61.71 23.63 -25.48
N ALA A 5 -61.58 22.64 -24.62
CA ALA A 5 -60.47 21.71 -24.52
C ALA A 5 -60.70 20.54 -25.49
N GLU A 6 -59.63 20.07 -26.13
CA GLU A 6 -59.62 18.84 -26.91
C GLU A 6 -58.42 17.99 -26.48
N VAL A 7 -58.70 16.69 -26.35
CA VAL A 7 -57.93 15.63 -25.72
C VAL A 7 -57.01 14.97 -26.75
N VAL A 8 -55.77 14.63 -26.36
CA VAL A 8 -54.98 13.62 -27.07
C VAL A 8 -54.32 12.70 -26.03
N GLU A 9 -54.77 11.44 -26.01
CA GLU A 9 -54.19 10.33 -25.26
C GLU A 9 -52.79 9.97 -25.81
N GLN A 10 -51.82 9.82 -24.91
CA GLN A 10 -50.60 9.05 -25.17
C GLN A 10 -50.52 7.88 -24.20
N LYS A 11 -50.72 6.68 -24.73
CA LYS A 11 -50.39 5.40 -24.09
C LYS A 11 -48.87 5.33 -23.90
N SER A 12 -48.42 5.13 -22.66
CA SER A 12 -47.14 4.48 -22.40
C SER A 12 -47.33 3.39 -21.36
N ASP A 13 -47.18 2.16 -21.84
CA ASP A 13 -47.27 0.90 -21.11
C ASP A 13 -45.96 0.70 -20.34
N ALA A 14 -45.99 0.89 -19.02
CA ALA A 14 -44.82 0.72 -18.17
C ALA A 14 -44.72 -0.72 -17.67
N THR A 15 -43.98 -1.56 -18.40
CA THR A 15 -43.63 -2.92 -17.95
C THR A 15 -42.26 -2.93 -17.24
N LEU A 16 -42.34 -3.14 -15.93
CA LEU A 16 -41.47 -3.87 -14.99
C LEU A 16 -39.92 -3.90 -15.14
N HIS A 17 -39.28 -3.58 -14.00
CA HIS A 17 -37.86 -3.62 -13.71
C HIS A 17 -37.13 -4.91 -14.14
N GLY A 18 -36.21 -4.76 -15.10
CA GLY A 18 -35.16 -5.76 -15.35
C GLY A 18 -33.99 -5.57 -14.38
N VAL A 19 -33.70 -6.60 -13.58
CA VAL A 19 -32.52 -6.67 -12.71
C VAL A 19 -31.27 -6.78 -13.59
N GLN A 20 -30.50 -5.70 -13.72
CA GLN A 20 -29.18 -5.77 -14.34
C GLN A 20 -28.20 -6.42 -13.35
N SER A 21 -27.89 -7.70 -13.58
CA SER A 21 -26.75 -8.39 -12.97
C SER A 21 -25.46 -7.68 -13.43
N GLY A 22 -24.90 -6.84 -12.55
CA GLY A 22 -23.71 -6.05 -12.80
C GLY A 22 -22.47 -6.93 -12.92
N ARG A 23 -22.19 -7.45 -14.11
CA ARG A 23 -20.87 -7.98 -14.46
C ARG A 23 -19.97 -6.80 -14.81
N VAL A 24 -19.09 -6.40 -13.88
CA VAL A 24 -18.08 -5.36 -14.12
C VAL A 24 -17.05 -5.91 -15.11
N GLU A 25 -17.15 -5.51 -16.38
CA GLU A 25 -16.08 -5.70 -17.35
C GLU A 25 -14.91 -4.79 -16.98
N LYS A 26 -13.75 -5.40 -16.69
CA LYS A 26 -12.51 -4.68 -16.46
C LYS A 26 -12.09 -4.04 -17.79
N ARG A 27 -12.19 -2.70 -17.85
CA ARG A 27 -11.63 -1.89 -18.94
C ARG A 27 -10.14 -2.19 -19.10
N HIS A 28 -9.79 -2.85 -20.19
CA HIS A 28 -8.41 -3.10 -20.60
C HIS A 28 -7.83 -1.77 -21.08
N SER A 29 -6.96 -1.15 -20.27
CA SER A 29 -6.15 -0.02 -20.75
C SER A 29 -5.04 -0.60 -21.62
N GLU A 30 -5.21 -0.56 -22.94
CA GLU A 30 -4.18 -0.91 -23.89
C GLU A 30 -3.06 0.13 -23.82
N SER A 31 -1.88 -0.30 -23.39
CA SER A 31 -0.64 0.46 -23.52
C SER A 31 0.25 -0.33 -24.47
N HIS A 32 0.47 0.22 -25.66
CA HIS A 32 1.38 -0.31 -26.68
C HIS A 32 2.82 -0.20 -26.19
N ASP A 33 3.40 -1.30 -25.70
CA ASP A 33 4.84 -1.58 -25.77
C ASP A 33 5.07 -3.09 -25.63
N GLY A 34 5.63 -3.72 -26.66
CA GLY A 34 5.65 -5.16 -26.91
C GLY A 34 6.62 -5.98 -26.03
N LYS A 35 6.79 -5.63 -24.75
CA LYS A 35 7.53 -6.46 -23.79
C LYS A 35 6.55 -7.13 -22.84
N ALA A 36 6.52 -8.46 -22.85
CA ALA A 36 5.77 -9.25 -21.89
C ALA A 36 6.13 -8.80 -20.46
N LYS A 37 5.17 -8.22 -19.73
CA LYS A 37 5.38 -7.78 -18.35
C LYS A 37 5.71 -9.01 -17.51
N VAL A 38 6.96 -9.13 -17.08
CA VAL A 38 7.40 -10.19 -16.16
C VAL A 38 6.59 -10.08 -14.88
N ARG A 39 5.80 -11.10 -14.58
CA ARG A 39 4.96 -11.14 -13.38
C ARG A 39 5.85 -11.39 -12.16
N ILE A 40 6.06 -10.35 -11.36
CA ILE A 40 6.78 -10.46 -10.08
C ILE A 40 5.85 -11.09 -9.05
N LYS A 41 6.26 -12.24 -8.48
CA LYS A 41 5.55 -12.86 -7.36
C LYS A 41 5.75 -12.02 -6.10
N LYS A 42 4.70 -11.82 -5.32
CA LYS A 42 4.75 -11.05 -4.07
C LYS A 42 4.55 -11.97 -2.86
N ALA A 43 5.10 -11.57 -1.72
CA ALA A 43 4.95 -12.24 -0.44
C ALA A 43 4.70 -11.22 0.68
N LYS A 44 4.03 -11.66 1.76
CA LYS A 44 3.78 -10.85 2.95
C LYS A 44 4.95 -11.01 3.93
N TYR A 45 5.38 -9.93 4.52
CA TYR A 45 6.49 -9.91 5.47
C TYR A 45 6.10 -9.20 6.75
N ALA A 46 6.62 -9.71 7.86
CA ALA A 46 6.66 -9.01 9.14
C ALA A 46 8.12 -8.66 9.46
N MET A 47 8.34 -7.43 9.90
CA MET A 47 9.66 -6.88 10.21
C MET A 47 9.68 -6.37 11.65
N LEU A 48 10.68 -6.81 12.41
CA LEU A 48 10.93 -6.37 13.79
C LEU A 48 12.00 -5.26 13.78
N LEU A 49 11.67 -4.14 14.40
CA LEU A 49 12.51 -2.94 14.47
C LEU A 49 12.71 -2.50 15.92
N ALA A 50 13.88 -1.93 16.18
CA ALA A 50 14.17 -1.11 17.36
C ALA A 50 14.67 0.27 16.93
N TYR A 51 14.34 1.30 17.69
CA TYR A 51 14.80 2.66 17.41
C TYR A 51 14.81 3.55 18.65
N GLN A 52 15.69 4.56 18.62
CA GLN A 52 15.71 5.67 19.57
C GLN A 52 14.93 6.86 18.99
N GLY A 53 13.80 7.20 19.60
CA GLY A 53 12.85 8.17 19.04
C GLY A 53 13.30 9.63 19.05
N LYS A 54 14.34 9.98 19.82
CA LYS A 54 14.74 11.37 20.15
C LYS A 54 14.78 12.32 18.95
N ASN A 55 15.27 11.85 17.80
CA ASN A 55 15.46 12.65 16.59
C ASN A 55 14.26 12.64 15.63
N TYR A 56 13.17 11.97 16.01
CA TYR A 56 12.05 11.67 15.13
C TYR A 56 10.72 12.16 15.70
N PHE A 57 9.83 12.54 14.79
CA PHE A 57 8.49 13.04 15.12
C PHE A 57 7.48 11.89 15.20
N GLY A 58 7.92 10.73 15.68
CA GLY A 58 7.12 9.53 15.88
C GLY A 58 7.26 8.50 14.77
N MET A 59 6.43 7.45 14.85
CA MET A 59 6.47 6.32 13.93
C MET A 59 6.00 6.69 12.52
N GLN A 60 4.82 7.29 12.42
CA GLN A 60 4.09 7.44 11.16
C GLN A 60 4.61 8.61 10.31
N ILE A 61 4.71 8.40 8.99
CA ILE A 61 5.12 9.44 8.02
C ILE A 61 4.32 10.74 8.20
N GLN A 62 5.06 11.86 8.14
CA GLN A 62 4.56 13.23 8.10
C GLN A 62 5.21 13.97 6.93
N LYS A 63 4.57 15.05 6.46
CA LYS A 63 5.02 15.78 5.25
C LYS A 63 6.37 16.46 5.40
N VAL A 64 6.71 16.93 6.60
CA VAL A 64 7.85 17.85 6.82
C VAL A 64 8.90 17.26 7.76
N HIS A 65 8.48 16.44 8.72
CA HIS A 65 9.36 16.01 9.80
C HIS A 65 9.88 14.58 9.60
N PRO A 66 11.12 14.29 10.02
CA PRO A 66 11.67 12.95 9.97
C PRO A 66 10.90 12.02 10.91
N THR A 67 10.62 10.82 10.43
CA THR A 67 9.84 9.78 11.12
C THR A 67 10.49 8.43 10.90
N ILE A 68 10.20 7.46 11.76
CA ILE A 68 10.78 6.12 11.66
C ILE A 68 10.37 5.45 10.34
N GLU A 69 9.09 5.51 9.97
CA GLU A 69 8.62 4.99 8.68
C GLU A 69 9.26 5.69 7.49
N GLY A 70 9.43 7.01 7.55
CA GLY A 70 10.07 7.76 6.47
C GLY A 70 11.49 7.26 6.18
N GLN A 71 12.28 6.98 7.22
CA GLN A 71 13.62 6.42 7.06
C GLN A 71 13.58 4.99 6.51
N LEU A 72 12.72 4.14 7.08
CA LEU A 72 12.58 2.75 6.67
C LEU A 72 12.15 2.62 5.20
N ILE A 73 11.12 3.35 4.79
CA ILE A 73 10.58 3.32 3.44
C ILE A 73 11.57 3.93 2.44
N SER A 74 12.29 4.99 2.82
CA SER A 74 13.38 5.54 2.01
C SER A 74 14.50 4.53 1.78
N ALA A 75 14.91 3.78 2.82
CA ALA A 75 15.90 2.71 2.70
C ALA A 75 15.41 1.58 1.78
N MET A 76 14.16 1.11 1.93
CA MET A 76 13.55 0.11 1.04
C MET A 76 13.51 0.56 -0.42
N HIS A 77 13.20 1.83 -0.66
CA HIS A 77 13.21 2.40 -2.02
C HIS A 77 14.61 2.42 -2.63
N LYS A 78 15.63 2.84 -1.86
CA LYS A 78 17.02 2.84 -2.30
C LYS A 78 17.53 1.44 -2.68
N LEU A 79 17.05 0.39 -2.00
CA LEU A 79 17.35 -1.00 -2.34
C LEU A 79 16.51 -1.56 -3.51
N GLY A 80 15.58 -0.77 -4.04
CA GLY A 80 14.68 -1.20 -5.11
C GLY A 80 13.65 -2.24 -4.67
N TRP A 81 13.33 -2.33 -3.37
CA TRP A 81 12.31 -3.25 -2.85
C TRP A 81 10.89 -2.76 -3.15
N ILE A 82 10.74 -1.44 -3.25
CA ILE A 82 9.50 -0.73 -3.57
C ILE A 82 9.75 0.31 -4.67
N THR A 83 8.71 0.70 -5.39
CA THR A 83 8.77 1.77 -6.40
C THR A 83 8.64 3.15 -5.76
N GLU A 84 8.96 4.22 -6.50
CA GLU A 84 8.76 5.60 -6.02
C GLU A 84 7.28 5.87 -5.66
N GLN A 85 6.34 5.38 -6.48
CA GLN A 85 4.89 5.47 -6.17
C GLN A 85 4.52 4.77 -4.86
N MET A 86 5.11 3.63 -4.56
CA MET A 86 4.88 2.92 -3.29
C MET A 86 5.48 3.67 -2.09
N LYS A 87 6.59 4.38 -2.28
CA LYS A 87 7.18 5.25 -1.27
C LYS A 87 6.28 6.46 -0.97
N GLU A 88 5.72 7.08 -2.00
CA GLU A 88 4.74 8.17 -1.85
C GLU A 88 3.42 7.70 -1.23
N GLN A 89 2.97 6.49 -1.59
CA GLN A 89 1.73 5.90 -1.12
C GLN A 89 1.94 4.50 -0.51
N PRO A 90 2.30 4.40 0.78
CA PRO A 90 2.63 3.12 1.42
C PRO A 90 1.49 2.10 1.48
N SER A 91 0.24 2.52 1.27
CA SER A 91 -0.90 1.60 1.16
C SER A 91 -0.82 0.70 -0.08
N LEU A 92 -0.09 1.10 -1.14
CA LEU A 92 0.06 0.31 -2.37
C LEU A 92 0.84 -1.00 -2.19
N PHE A 93 1.61 -1.10 -1.11
CA PHE A 93 2.32 -2.32 -0.72
C PHE A 93 1.92 -2.80 0.67
N HIS A 94 0.71 -2.43 1.10
CA HIS A 94 0.09 -2.88 2.35
C HIS A 94 0.95 -2.63 3.59
N PHE A 95 1.68 -1.51 3.64
CA PHE A 95 2.52 -1.20 4.79
C PHE A 95 1.68 -0.86 6.03
N GLN A 96 1.85 -1.63 7.09
CA GLN A 96 1.15 -1.54 8.37
C GLN A 96 2.15 -1.48 9.52
N ARG A 97 1.77 -0.80 10.59
CA ARG A 97 2.53 -0.73 11.85
C ARG A 97 1.70 -1.37 12.97
N ALA A 98 2.33 -2.04 13.92
CA ALA A 98 1.64 -2.60 15.07
C ALA A 98 1.25 -1.51 16.08
N ALA A 99 2.13 -0.52 16.29
CA ALA A 99 1.87 0.61 17.17
C ALA A 99 2.17 1.94 16.49
N ARG A 100 1.36 2.96 16.76
CA ARG A 100 1.80 4.35 16.59
C ARG A 100 2.63 4.73 17.82
N THR A 101 3.66 5.54 17.61
CA THR A 101 4.42 6.15 18.70
C THR A 101 4.49 7.65 18.45
N ASP A 102 4.39 8.42 19.52
CA ASP A 102 4.48 9.88 19.48
C ASP A 102 5.93 10.33 19.28
N ARG A 103 6.10 11.64 19.09
CA ARG A 103 7.42 12.26 18.98
C ARG A 103 8.33 11.87 20.15
N ALA A 104 9.61 11.63 19.84
CA ALA A 104 10.66 11.28 20.80
C ALA A 104 10.51 9.92 21.52
N VAL A 105 9.41 9.18 21.32
CA VAL A 105 9.20 7.86 21.92
C VAL A 105 10.08 6.82 21.24
N SER A 106 10.81 6.04 22.05
CA SER A 106 11.64 4.91 21.58
C SER A 106 10.87 3.60 21.62
N ALA A 107 11.28 2.62 20.81
CA ALA A 107 10.73 1.28 20.85
C ALA A 107 11.81 0.22 20.65
N VAL A 108 11.72 -0.89 21.37
CA VAL A 108 12.64 -2.03 21.24
C VAL A 108 12.04 -3.15 20.38
N ARG A 109 10.71 -3.21 20.27
CA ARG A 109 9.99 -4.26 19.54
C ARG A 109 8.82 -3.71 18.72
N GLN A 110 9.11 -2.76 17.86
CA GLN A 110 8.12 -2.32 16.88
C GLN A 110 8.00 -3.35 15.77
N ILE A 111 6.78 -3.68 15.35
CA ILE A 111 6.53 -4.61 14.25
C ILE A 111 5.87 -3.86 13.09
N CYS A 112 6.36 -4.07 11.88
CA CYS A 112 5.73 -3.59 10.65
C CYS A 112 5.39 -4.76 9.73
N GLY A 113 4.20 -4.72 9.13
CA GLY A 113 3.74 -5.66 8.11
C GLY A 113 3.75 -5.01 6.72
N MET A 114 4.06 -5.76 5.67
CA MET A 114 4.08 -5.25 4.30
C MET A 114 4.03 -6.38 3.26
N GLU A 115 3.74 -6.05 2.01
CA GLU A 115 3.81 -6.95 0.87
C GLU A 115 4.92 -6.50 -0.09
N LEU A 116 5.88 -7.37 -0.37
CA LEU A 116 7.06 -7.06 -1.20
C LEU A 116 7.27 -8.13 -2.28
N PRO A 117 8.08 -7.86 -3.32
CA PRO A 117 8.56 -8.89 -4.23
C PRO A 117 9.14 -10.08 -3.46
N GLN A 118 8.72 -11.28 -3.81
CA GLN A 118 9.30 -12.49 -3.27
C GLN A 118 10.72 -12.64 -3.83
N ARG A 119 11.70 -12.55 -2.94
CA ARG A 119 13.10 -12.87 -3.24
C ARG A 119 13.68 -13.76 -2.15
N ASP A 120 14.50 -14.72 -2.56
CA ASP A 120 15.11 -15.71 -1.66
C ASP A 120 16.24 -15.07 -0.83
N ASP A 121 16.93 -14.08 -1.40
CA ASP A 121 18.03 -13.33 -0.77
C ASP A 121 17.58 -12.47 0.42
N TYR A 122 16.34 -11.96 0.40
CA TYR A 122 15.82 -11.13 1.48
C TYR A 122 15.88 -11.81 2.84
N ALA A 123 15.82 -13.15 2.90
CA ALA A 123 15.92 -13.89 4.16
C ALA A 123 17.34 -13.88 4.75
N VAL A 124 18.36 -13.79 3.89
CA VAL A 124 19.76 -13.94 4.26
C VAL A 124 20.43 -12.57 4.43
N VAL A 125 20.22 -11.65 3.48
CA VAL A 125 20.98 -10.37 3.42
C VAL A 125 20.12 -9.13 3.70
N GLY A 126 18.80 -9.21 3.55
CA GLY A 126 17.94 -8.02 3.52
C GLY A 126 17.96 -7.18 4.80
N VAL A 127 18.15 -7.80 5.97
CA VAL A 127 18.28 -7.07 7.24
C VAL A 127 19.57 -6.23 7.26
N ASN A 128 20.68 -6.79 6.81
CA ASN A 128 21.98 -6.11 6.79
C ASN A 128 21.98 -4.97 5.76
N GLU A 129 21.39 -5.20 4.59
CA GLU A 129 21.26 -4.17 3.55
C GLU A 129 20.43 -2.97 4.02
N LEU A 130 19.30 -3.21 4.72
CA LEU A 130 18.52 -2.15 5.32
C LEU A 130 19.33 -1.40 6.38
N ASN A 131 19.96 -2.13 7.30
CA ASN A 131 20.74 -1.51 8.38
C ASN A 131 21.94 -0.70 7.86
N ALA A 132 22.51 -1.06 6.71
CA ALA A 132 23.58 -0.29 6.07
C ALA A 132 23.12 1.07 5.52
N LEU A 133 21.82 1.23 5.24
CA LEU A 133 21.23 2.48 4.75
C LEU A 133 20.49 3.27 5.82
N LEU A 134 20.16 2.63 6.94
CA LEU A 134 19.45 3.24 8.05
C LEU A 134 20.42 4.03 8.96
N PRO A 135 19.97 5.15 9.54
CA PRO A 135 20.71 5.83 10.60
C PRO A 135 20.98 4.91 11.79
N ASP A 136 22.02 5.20 12.56
CA ASP A 136 22.46 4.34 13.68
C ASP A 136 21.43 4.14 14.79
N ASP A 137 20.48 5.07 14.90
CA ASP A 137 19.40 5.05 15.87
C ASP A 137 18.15 4.28 15.41
N ILE A 138 18.19 3.60 14.25
CA ILE A 138 17.15 2.68 13.77
C ILE A 138 17.81 1.36 13.34
N ARG A 139 17.30 0.24 13.86
CA ARG A 139 17.78 -1.10 13.51
C ARG A 139 16.64 -2.04 13.21
N VAL A 140 16.75 -2.72 12.07
CA VAL A 140 15.98 -3.91 11.76
C VAL A 140 16.67 -5.08 12.46
N ILE A 141 15.93 -5.77 13.32
CA ILE A 141 16.43 -6.92 14.08
C ILE A 141 16.20 -8.20 13.29
N SER A 142 14.98 -8.36 12.76
CA SER A 142 14.61 -9.55 11.99
C SER A 142 13.47 -9.27 11.02
N LYS A 143 13.32 -10.16 10.05
CA LYS A 143 12.22 -10.15 9.08
C LYS A 143 11.84 -11.57 8.75
N ILE A 144 10.55 -11.87 8.75
CA ILE A 144 10.00 -13.19 8.43
C ILE A 144 8.97 -13.10 7.31
N ASN A 145 8.90 -14.13 6.48
CA ASN A 145 7.79 -14.31 5.54
C ASN A 145 6.56 -14.79 6.32
N VAL A 146 5.44 -14.13 6.12
CA VAL A 146 4.17 -14.50 6.76
C VAL A 146 3.37 -15.30 5.75
N PHE A 147 3.23 -16.60 6.01
CA PHE A 147 2.35 -17.44 5.22
C PHE A 147 0.91 -16.96 5.38
N SER A 148 0.25 -16.68 4.26
CA SER A 148 -1.21 -16.58 4.27
C SER A 148 -1.71 -18.02 4.35
N ALA A 149 -2.15 -18.45 5.54
CA ALA A 149 -2.99 -19.63 5.62
C ALA A 149 -4.24 -19.36 4.76
N LEU A 150 -4.52 -20.30 3.85
CA LEU A 150 -5.71 -20.29 3.00
C LEU A 150 -6.97 -20.54 3.84
#